data_AF-A0A9D6UJM5-F1
#
_entry.id   AF-A0A9D6UJM5-F1
#
_cell.length_a   1.000
_cell.length_b   1.000
_cell.length_c   1.000
_cell.angle_alpha   90.00
_cell.angle_beta   90.00
_cell.angle_gamma   90.00
#
_symmetry.space_group_name_H-M   'P 1'
#
loop_
_entity.id
_entity.type
_entity.pdbx_description
1 polymer ?
#
loop_
_entity_poly.entity_id
_entity_poly.type
_entity_poly.pdbx_seq_one_letter_code
_entity_poly.pdbx_strand_id
1 'polypeptide(L)' 'MKMVKIRFKDASDDARGALELAKHFRVICLPDDTYEVPEEAINILHKLNISPQILQTEGFDNALRTLRNLASA' A
#
# COMPACT_ATOMS: atom_id res chain seq x y z
N MET A 1 -2.95 -4.59 12.50
CA MET A 1 -2.78 -3.48 11.54
C MET A 1 -2.64 -4.09 10.16
N LYS A 2 -3.44 -3.64 9.18
CA LYS A 2 -3.39 -4.13 7.80
C LYS A 2 -2.59 -3.15 6.96
N MET A 3 -1.52 -3.64 6.36
CA MET A 3 -0.69 -2.87 5.43
C MET A 3 -1.21 -3.10 4.01
N VAL A 4 -1.12 -2.07 3.19
CA VAL A 4 -1.52 -2.11 1.79
C VAL A 4 -0.36 -1.64 0.94
N LYS A 5 -0.07 -2.40 -0.12
CA LYS A 5 0.93 -2.04 -1.10
C LYS A 5 0.27 -1.18 -2.18
N ILE A 6 0.80 0.01 -2.38
CA ILE A 6 0.33 0.99 -3.33
C ILE A 6 1.44 1.40 -4.29
N ARG A 7 1.02 1.96 -5.43
CA ARG A 7 1.88 2.60 -6.42
C ARG A 7 1.22 3.88 -6.89
N PHE A 8 1.97 4.97 -6.95
CA PHE A 8 1.49 6.22 -7.54
C PHE A 8 1.61 6.16 -9.06
N LYS A 9 0.64 6.75 -9.76
CA LYS A 9 0.60 6.77 -11.23
C LYS A 9 1.44 7.89 -11.82
N ASP A 10 1.57 9.00 -11.09
CA ASP A 10 2.26 10.21 -11.52
C ASP A 10 3.35 10.57 -10.51
N ALA A 11 4.49 11.07 -11.00
CA ALA A 11 5.61 11.48 -10.14
C ALA A 11 5.26 12.68 -9.25
N SER A 12 4.32 13.53 -9.67
CA SER A 12 3.86 14.68 -8.88
C SER A 12 3.01 14.23 -7.68
N ASP A 13 2.16 13.23 -7.91
CA ASP A 13 1.34 12.60 -6.88
C ASP A 13 2.19 11.75 -5.93
N ASP A 14 3.27 11.16 -6.44
CA ASP A 14 4.24 10.40 -5.66
C ASP A 14 4.93 11.27 -4.59
N ALA A 15 5.57 12.36 -5.01
CA ALA A 15 6.28 13.25 -4.09
C ALA A 15 5.34 13.86 -3.02
N ARG A 16 4.14 14.29 -3.41
CA ARG A 16 3.15 14.86 -2.49
C ARG A 16 2.53 13.79 -1.58
N GLY A 17 2.18 12.65 -2.14
CA GLY A 17 1.59 11.52 -1.43
C GLY A 17 2.57 10.96 -0.39
N ALA A 18 3.79 10.63 -0.81
CA ALA A 18 4.82 10.08 0.07
C ALA A 18 5.17 11.03 1.23
N LEU A 19 5.27 12.35 0.95
CA LEU A 19 5.56 13.35 1.98
C LEU A 19 4.44 13.43 3.03
N GLU A 20 3.18 13.49 2.60
CA GLU A 20 2.03 13.57 3.52
C GLU A 20 1.86 12.27 4.30
N LEU A 21 2.05 11.11 3.66
CA LEU A 21 2.00 9.83 4.33
C LEU A 21 3.09 9.70 5.40
N ALA A 22 4.32 10.15 5.13
CA ALA A 22 5.43 10.08 6.08
C ALA A 22 5.24 10.96 7.32
N LYS A 23 4.40 12.01 7.24
CA LYS A 23 4.07 12.85 8.41
C LYS A 23 3.14 12.15 9.40
N HIS A 24 2.28 11.28 8.91
CA HIS A 24 1.20 10.68 9.70
C HIS A 24 1.40 9.21 9.99
N PHE A 25 2.15 8.49 9.15
CA PHE A 25 2.28 7.05 9.20
C PHE A 25 3.70 6.59 8.92
N ARG A 26 3.96 5.35 9.33
CA ARG A 26 5.17 4.64 8.92
C ARG A 26 4.98 4.15 7.48
N VAL A 27 5.70 4.78 6.56
CA VAL A 27 5.75 4.42 5.14
C VAL A 27 6.97 3.56 4.89
N ILE A 28 6.79 2.42 4.21
CA ILE A 28 7.90 1.59 3.76
C ILE A 28 8.02 1.78 2.25
N CYS A 29 9.13 2.37 1.81
CA CYS A 29 9.45 2.48 0.40
C CYS A 29 10.10 1.18 -0.07
N LEU A 30 9.51 0.56 -1.07
CA LEU A 30 10.00 -0.66 -1.70
C LEU A 30 10.62 -0.35 -3.08
N PRO A 31 11.43 -1.24 -3.64
CA PRO A 31 11.83 -1.15 -5.04
C PRO A 31 10.61 -1.11 -5.99
N ASP A 32 10.84 -0.61 -7.21
CA ASP A 32 9.83 -0.43 -8.27
C ASP A 32 8.77 0.68 -8.02
N ASP A 33 9.13 1.73 -7.29
CA ASP A 33 8.24 2.86 -6.95
C ASP A 33 6.95 2.39 -6.26
N THR A 34 7.09 1.37 -5.39
CA THR A 34 5.99 0.83 -4.61
C THR A 34 6.14 1.17 -3.14
N TYR A 35 5.02 1.35 -2.46
CA TYR A 35 4.98 1.77 -1.07
C TYR A 35 4.08 0.85 -0.28
N GLU A 36 4.50 0.44 0.91
CA GLU A 36 3.60 -0.18 1.88
C GLU A 36 3.22 0.85 2.94
N VAL A 37 1.93 1.06 3.07
CA VAL A 37 1.32 2.01 4.00
C VAL A 37 0.21 1.32 4.79
N PRO A 38 -0.14 1.79 5.99
CA PRO A 38 -1.33 1.29 6.66
C PRO A 38 -2.59 1.59 5.84
N GLU A 39 -3.60 0.73 5.91
CA GLU A 39 -4.86 0.89 5.18
C GLU A 39 -5.53 2.25 5.45
N GLU A 40 -5.40 2.76 6.68
CA GLU A 40 -5.89 4.09 7.09
C GLU A 40 -5.26 5.24 6.28
N ALA A 41 -4.07 5.04 5.74
CA ALA A 41 -3.36 6.03 4.95
C ALA A 41 -4.01 6.28 3.58
N ILE A 42 -4.77 5.32 3.07
CA ILE A 42 -5.57 5.47 1.85
C ILE A 42 -6.59 6.60 1.99
N ASN A 43 -7.18 6.77 3.18
CA ASN A 43 -8.13 7.85 3.43
C ASN A 43 -7.47 9.23 3.33
N ILE A 44 -6.19 9.37 3.70
CA ILE A 44 -5.44 10.64 3.54
C ILE A 44 -5.19 10.91 2.06
N LEU A 45 -4.81 9.89 1.28
CA LEU A 45 -4.60 10.03 -0.16
C LEU A 45 -5.89 10.45 -0.88
N HIS A 46 -7.04 9.88 -0.51
CA HIS A 46 -8.34 10.33 -1.01
C HIS A 46 -8.65 11.79 -0.67
N LYS A 47 -8.35 12.24 0.56
CA LYS A 47 -8.52 13.66 0.94
C LYS A 47 -7.62 14.61 0.15
N LEU A 48 -6.45 14.13 -0.27
CA LEU A 48 -5.52 14.87 -1.13
C LEU A 48 -5.88 14.79 -2.61
N ASN A 49 -7.00 14.14 -2.95
CA ASN A 49 -7.45 13.88 -4.31
C ASN A 49 -6.44 13.05 -5.14
N ILE A 50 -5.61 12.26 -4.46
CA ILE A 50 -4.62 11.35 -5.06
C ILE A 50 -5.24 9.95 -5.10
N SER A 51 -5.28 9.35 -6.29
CA SER A 51 -5.83 8.00 -6.50
C SER A 51 -4.70 7.00 -6.78
N PRO A 52 -4.04 6.46 -5.73
CA PRO A 52 -2.99 5.48 -5.92
C PRO A 52 -3.56 4.18 -6.51
N GLN A 53 -2.73 3.46 -7.25
CA GLN A 53 -3.02 2.09 -7.65
C GLN A 53 -2.74 1.16 -6.47
N ILE A 54 -3.77 0.47 -5.98
CA ILE A 54 -3.61 -0.56 -4.95
C ILE A 54 -3.13 -1.84 -5.65
N LEU A 55 -1.92 -2.27 -5.31
CA LEU A 55 -1.30 -3.47 -5.87
C LEU A 55 -1.63 -4.71 -5.04
N GLN A 56 -1.66 -4.56 -3.71
CA GLN A 56 -1.87 -5.67 -2.81
C GLN A 56 -2.56 -5.17 -1.54
N THR A 57 -3.70 -5.77 -1.23
CA THR A 57 -4.47 -5.56 0.01
C THR A 57 -4.33 -6.79 0.91
N GLU A 58 -3.12 -7.32 1.04
CA GLU A 58 -2.91 -8.50 1.87
C GLU A 58 -2.68 -8.11 3.33
N GLY A 59 -3.71 -8.34 4.15
CA GLY A 59 -3.42 -8.89 5.46
C GLY A 59 -2.83 -10.30 5.27
N PHE A 60 -1.93 -10.68 6.18
CA PHE A 60 -1.21 -11.96 6.26
C PHE A 60 -2.01 -13.24 5.90
N ASP A 61 -3.33 -13.19 6.00
CA ASP A 61 -4.30 -14.25 5.70
C ASP A 61 -4.25 -14.84 4.28
N ASN A 62 -4.01 -14.06 3.23
CA ASN A 62 -4.14 -14.59 1.86
C ASN A 62 -2.86 -15.29 1.36
N ALA A 63 -1.69 -14.95 1.91
CA ALA A 63 -0.46 -15.76 1.80
C ALA A 63 -0.62 -17.12 2.51
N LEU A 64 -1.20 -17.14 3.72
CA LEU A 64 -1.53 -18.38 4.43
C LEU A 64 -2.57 -19.22 3.67
N ARG A 65 -3.59 -18.60 3.07
CA ARG A 65 -4.61 -19.30 2.27
C ARG A 65 -4.02 -19.97 1.03
N THR A 66 -3.06 -19.30 0.37
CA THR A 66 -2.37 -19.86 -0.80
C THR A 66 -1.47 -21.04 -0.43
N LEU A 67 -0.71 -20.92 0.66
CA LEU A 67 0.10 -22.02 1.19
C LEU A 67 -0.74 -23.22 1.66
N ARG A 68 -1.90 -22.96 2.27
CA ARG A 68 -2.82 -24.00 2.75
C ARG A 68 -3.45 -24.78 1.59
N ASN A 69 -3.73 -24.11 0.48
CA ASN A 69 -4.24 -24.77 -0.73
C ASN A 69 -3.15 -25.54 -1.51
N LEU A 70 -1.89 -25.09 -1.47
CA LEU A 70 -0.76 -25.84 -2.05
C LEU A 70 -0.47 -27.15 -1.29
N ALA A 71 -0.75 -27.22 0.01
CA ALA A 71 -0.62 -28.45 0.80
C ALA A 71 -1.77 -29.46 0.58
N SER A 72 -2.75 -29.12 -0.25
CA SER A 72 -3.91 -29.98 -0.55
C SER A 72 -3.95 -30.46 -2.01
N ALA A 73 -2.85 -30.29 -2.76
CA ALA A 73 -2.69 -30.75 -4.15
C ALA A 73 -1.74 -31.96 -4.24
#